data_AF-A0A0D0DB04-F1
#
_entry.id   AF-A0A0D0DB04-F1
#
_cell.length_a   1.000
_cell.length_b   1.000
_cell.length_c   1.000
_cell.angle_alpha   90.00
_cell.angle_beta   90.00
_cell.angle_gamma   90.00
#
_symmetry.space_group_name_H-M   'P 1'
#
loop_
_entity.id
_entity.type
_entity.pdbx_description
1 polymer ?
#
loop_
_entity_poly.entity_id
_entity_poly.type
_entity_poly.pdbx_seq_one_letter_code
_entity_poly.pdbx_strand_id
1 'polypeptide(L)'
;MTNPHEEECPNHMLPEFKEARLLFTVEGKTDEEAAALLSNLWDFNNNKAKLVWDQQWAAEAEAQQEECEHLGQEAERQHLLCKQEEEQAKQEERKKYKNKFSPIPNRLLPATSLLHPSQHALNKLCKGEYVPLYFFTNKGIREAEDDGSGDEDLLMLIQTDKGPTFQTAASAKAKKHKVRDKHLT
;
A
#
# COMPACT_ATOMS: atom_id res chain seq x y z
N MET A 1 35.80 26.02 7.61
CA MET A 1 37.10 25.82 8.28
C MET A 1 37.91 24.87 7.44
N THR A 2 39.21 25.08 7.32
CA THR A 2 40.10 24.15 6.60
C THR A 2 40.31 22.91 7.47
N ASN A 3 40.26 21.73 6.87
CA ASN A 3 40.49 20.46 7.55
C ASN A 3 42.00 20.33 7.87
N PRO A 4 42.42 20.26 9.14
CA PRO A 4 43.84 20.14 9.50
C PRO A 4 44.50 18.86 8.96
N HIS A 5 43.69 17.84 8.65
CA HIS A 5 44.17 16.60 8.02
C HIS A 5 44.62 16.75 6.57
N GLU A 6 44.18 17.82 5.88
CA GLU A 6 44.54 18.12 4.49
C GLU A 6 45.71 19.11 4.38
N GLU A 7 46.20 19.64 5.49
CA GLU A 7 47.33 20.56 5.50
C GLU A 7 48.66 19.79 5.44
N GLU A 8 49.53 20.17 4.50
CA GLU A 8 50.89 19.67 4.36
C GLU A 8 51.91 20.65 4.96
N CYS A 9 53.00 20.10 5.51
CA CYS A 9 54.06 20.91 6.10
C CYS A 9 54.74 21.76 5.02
N PRO A 10 54.79 23.10 5.16
CA PRO A 10 55.48 23.95 4.21
C PRO A 10 56.98 23.61 4.15
N ASN A 11 57.57 23.70 2.96
CA ASN A 11 59.01 23.49 2.82
C ASN A 11 59.78 24.69 3.38
N HIS A 12 60.24 24.59 4.64
CA HIS A 12 60.97 25.64 5.34
C HIS A 12 62.39 25.91 4.82
N MET A 13 62.88 25.12 3.86
CA MET A 13 64.15 25.40 3.17
C MET A 13 64.00 26.47 2.08
N LEU A 14 62.77 26.80 1.67
CA LEU A 14 62.52 27.81 0.64
C LEU A 14 62.99 29.21 1.08
N PRO A 15 63.36 30.09 0.13
CA PRO A 15 63.86 31.45 0.43
C PRO A 15 62.87 32.29 1.24
N GLU A 16 61.56 32.02 1.10
CA GLU A 16 60.47 32.71 1.81
C GLU A 16 60.58 32.56 3.34
N PHE A 17 61.13 31.44 3.83
CA PHE A 17 61.32 31.17 5.25
C PHE A 17 62.70 31.55 5.77
N LYS A 18 63.51 32.27 4.99
CA LYS A 18 64.87 32.66 5.38
C LYS A 18 64.89 33.54 6.64
N GLU A 19 63.96 34.48 6.75
CA GLU A 19 63.83 35.32 7.95
C GLU A 19 63.41 34.49 9.18
N ALA A 20 62.50 33.53 9.00
CA ALA A 20 62.10 32.61 10.05
C ALA A 20 63.27 31.73 10.51
N ARG A 21 64.11 31.23 9.60
CA ARG A 21 65.32 30.46 9.93
C ARG A 21 66.39 31.30 10.62
N LEU A 22 66.53 32.58 10.25
CA LEU A 22 67.49 33.51 10.88
C LEU A 22 67.26 33.69 12.38
N LEU A 23 66.00 33.61 12.85
CA LEU A 23 65.67 33.65 14.27
C LEU A 23 66.22 32.45 15.06
N PHE A 24 66.47 31.32 14.40
CA PHE A 24 66.94 30.08 15.03
C PHE A 24 68.42 29.77 14.79
N THR A 25 69.11 30.52 13.91
CA THR A 25 70.54 30.33 13.58
C THR A 25 71.49 31.18 14.44
N VAL A 26 70.97 32.05 15.32
CA VAL A 26 71.77 32.98 16.17
C VAL A 26 72.77 32.26 17.10
N GLU A 27 72.57 30.98 17.42
CA GLU A 27 73.45 30.21 18.33
C GLU A 27 74.46 29.28 17.62
N GLY A 28 74.74 29.49 16.33
CA GLY A 28 75.68 28.64 15.58
C GLY A 28 75.05 27.36 15.02
N LYS A 29 73.72 27.31 15.00
CA LYS A 29 72.94 26.25 14.33
C LYS A 29 72.98 26.42 12.82
N THR A 30 72.94 25.31 12.09
CA THR A 30 72.86 25.35 10.64
C THR A 30 71.46 25.74 10.18
N ASP A 31 71.37 26.24 8.95
CA ASP A 31 70.09 26.60 8.34
C ASP A 31 69.16 25.38 8.20
N GLU A 32 69.74 24.19 8.11
CA GLU A 32 69.04 22.90 8.07
C GLU A 32 68.40 22.55 9.42
N GLU A 33 69.13 22.76 10.52
CA GLU A 33 68.61 22.57 11.88
C GLU A 33 67.47 23.56 12.20
N ALA A 34 67.61 24.80 11.73
CA ALA A 34 66.56 25.81 11.85
C ALA A 34 65.29 25.44 11.07
N ALA A 35 65.42 24.93 9.84
CA ALA A 35 64.29 24.43 9.06
C ALA A 35 63.62 23.21 9.73
N ALA A 36 64.40 22.29 10.27
CA ALA A 36 63.87 21.13 11.00
C ALA A 36 63.10 21.53 12.27
N LEU A 37 63.59 22.53 13.01
CA LEU A 37 62.87 23.11 14.15
C LEU A 37 61.52 23.71 13.75
N LEU A 38 61.47 24.43 12.62
CA LEU A 38 60.23 24.99 12.08
C LEU A 38 59.24 23.89 11.67
N SER A 39 59.70 22.84 10.99
CA SER A 39 58.86 21.68 10.63
C SER A 39 58.30 21.01 11.88
N ASN A 40 59.12 20.77 12.91
CA ASN A 40 58.68 20.16 14.17
C ASN A 40 57.64 21.02 14.89
N LEU A 41 57.81 22.35 14.89
CA LEU A 41 56.86 23.27 15.49
C LEU A 41 55.51 23.26 14.73
N TRP A 42 55.58 23.23 13.40
CA TRP A 42 54.40 23.10 12.56
C TRP A 42 53.68 21.77 12.81
N ASP A 43 54.40 20.65 12.86
CA ASP A 43 53.82 19.33 13.15
C ASP A 43 53.14 19.30 14.51
N PHE A 44 53.76 19.88 15.54
CA PHE A 44 53.18 19.98 16.87
C PHE A 44 51.86 20.77 16.86
N ASN A 45 51.84 21.92 16.18
CA ASN A 45 50.64 22.75 16.09
C ASN A 45 49.54 22.08 15.25
N ASN A 46 49.90 21.48 14.12
CA ASN A 46 48.96 20.78 13.26
C ASN A 46 48.35 19.56 13.96
N ASN A 47 49.16 18.77 14.67
CA ASN A 47 48.66 17.64 15.47
C ASN A 47 47.69 18.09 16.57
N LYS A 48 47.94 19.24 17.20
CA LYS A 48 46.99 19.83 18.16
C LYS A 48 45.69 20.27 17.48
N ALA A 49 45.77 20.87 16.30
CA ALA A 49 44.60 21.26 15.52
C ALA A 49 43.76 20.03 15.09
N LYS A 50 44.43 18.96 14.63
CA LYS A 50 43.79 17.67 14.32
C LYS A 50 43.06 17.10 15.54
N LEU A 51 43.70 17.09 16.71
CA LEU A 51 43.07 16.59 17.93
C LEU A 51 41.79 17.36 18.29
N VAL A 52 41.82 18.69 18.20
CA VAL A 52 40.66 19.54 18.46
C VAL A 52 39.57 19.29 17.43
N TRP A 53 39.95 19.17 16.16
CA TRP A 53 39.03 18.86 15.07
C TRP A 53 38.33 17.51 15.29
N ASP A 54 39.10 16.45 15.60
CA ASP A 54 38.57 15.12 15.84
C ASP A 54 37.63 15.09 17.06
N GLN A 55 37.95 15.84 18.11
CA GLN A 55 37.07 16.00 19.28
C GLN A 55 35.75 16.70 18.93
N GLN A 56 35.82 17.78 18.15
CA GLN A 56 34.60 18.47 17.68
C GLN A 56 33.76 17.53 16.83
N TRP A 57 34.40 16.78 15.94
CA TRP A 57 33.65 15.92 15.03
C TRP A 57 32.99 14.74 15.75
N ALA A 58 33.70 14.16 16.72
CA ALA A 58 33.16 13.12 17.59
C ALA A 58 31.98 13.63 18.43
N ALA A 59 32.10 14.83 19.02
CA ALA A 59 31.03 15.43 19.81
C ALA A 59 29.77 15.72 18.99
N GLU A 60 29.92 16.19 17.75
CA GLU A 60 28.77 16.44 16.87
C GLU A 60 28.15 15.14 16.35
N ALA A 61 28.97 14.11 16.09
CA ALA A 61 28.44 12.78 15.76
C ALA A 61 27.65 12.16 16.93
N GLU A 62 28.14 12.30 18.16
CA GLU A 62 27.45 11.84 19.38
C GLU A 62 26.13 12.62 19.58
N ALA A 63 26.16 13.95 19.46
CA ALA A 63 24.96 14.77 19.58
C ALA A 63 23.89 14.40 18.53
N GLN A 64 24.30 14.15 17.28
CA GLN A 64 23.38 13.70 16.22
C GLN A 64 22.79 12.32 16.52
N GLN A 65 23.60 11.41 17.07
CA GLN A 65 23.12 10.09 17.48
C GLN A 65 22.10 10.22 18.61
N GLU A 66 22.39 10.99 19.65
CA GLU A 66 21.46 11.23 20.77
C GLU A 66 20.15 11.85 20.30
N GLU A 67 20.19 12.82 19.40
CA GLU A 67 18.99 13.44 18.82
C GLU A 67 18.15 12.42 18.03
N CYS A 68 18.80 11.59 17.21
CA CYS A 68 18.12 10.53 16.47
C CYS A 68 17.46 9.50 17.40
N GLU A 69 18.17 9.09 18.45
CA GLU A 69 17.65 8.18 19.46
C GLU A 69 16.46 8.78 20.21
N HIS A 70 16.57 10.05 20.62
CA HIS A 70 15.50 10.77 21.30
C HIS A 70 14.25 10.88 20.42
N LEU A 71 14.41 11.28 19.16
CA LEU A 71 13.32 11.40 18.19
C LEU A 71 12.65 10.03 17.94
N GLY A 72 13.45 8.97 17.83
CA GLY A 72 12.96 7.60 17.69
C GLY A 72 12.11 7.16 18.88
N GLN A 73 12.59 7.41 20.10
CA GLN A 73 11.85 7.09 21.33
C GLN A 73 10.54 7.89 21.44
N GLU A 74 10.55 9.17 21.07
CA GLU A 74 9.36 10.00 21.10
C GLU A 74 8.31 9.54 20.08
N ALA A 75 8.74 9.21 18.85
CA ALA A 75 7.88 8.65 17.82
C ALA A 75 7.25 7.32 18.27
N GLU A 76 8.03 6.44 18.92
CA GLU A 76 7.51 5.18 19.46
C GLU A 76 6.47 5.42 20.56
N ARG A 77 6.72 6.34 21.48
CA ARG A 77 5.76 6.72 22.53
C ARG A 77 4.47 7.27 21.95
N GLN A 78 4.55 8.16 20.96
CA GLN A 78 3.36 8.71 20.29
C GLN A 78 2.57 7.62 19.56
N HIS A 79 3.27 6.71 18.88
CA HIS A 79 2.62 5.59 18.20
C HIS A 79 1.92 4.63 19.18
N LEU A 80 2.52 4.34 20.34
CA LEU A 80 1.90 3.55 21.40
C LEU A 80 0.65 4.22 21.97
N LEU A 81 0.70 5.54 22.23
CA LEU A 81 -0.45 6.31 22.69
C LEU A 81 -1.59 6.30 21.66
N CYS A 82 -1.28 6.53 20.38
CA CYS A 82 -2.26 6.52 19.30
C CYS A 82 -2.96 5.14 19.19
N LYS A 83 -2.19 4.05 19.27
CA LYS A 83 -2.75 2.69 19.30
C LYS A 83 -3.66 2.46 20.51
N GLN A 84 -3.24 2.91 21.69
CA GLN A 84 -4.04 2.76 22.90
C GLN A 84 -5.36 3.54 22.79
N GLU A 85 -5.32 4.78 22.27
CA GLU A 85 -6.50 5.60 22.05
C GLU A 85 -7.45 4.97 21.03
N GLU A 86 -6.92 4.45 19.92
CA GLU A 86 -7.71 3.74 18.90
C GLU A 86 -8.38 2.48 19.48
N GLU A 87 -7.66 1.70 20.29
CA GLU A 87 -8.22 0.53 20.97
C GLU A 87 -9.32 0.91 21.97
N GLN A 88 -9.11 1.98 22.75
CA GLN A 88 -10.12 2.50 23.66
C GLN A 88 -11.36 2.97 22.90
N ALA A 89 -11.20 3.71 21.80
CA ALA A 89 -12.30 4.16 20.95
C ALA A 89 -13.09 2.97 20.38
N LYS A 90 -12.40 1.93 19.89
CA LYS A 90 -13.04 0.68 19.41
C LYS A 90 -13.81 -0.02 20.52
N GLN A 91 -13.26 -0.09 21.74
CA GLN A 91 -13.96 -0.70 22.87
C GLN A 91 -15.20 0.10 23.26
N GLU A 92 -15.12 1.42 23.29
CA GLU A 92 -16.28 2.27 23.52
C GLU A 92 -17.35 2.11 22.46
N GLU A 93 -16.96 2.07 21.19
CA GLU A 93 -17.89 1.85 20.08
C GLU A 93 -18.59 0.50 20.21
N ARG A 94 -17.85 -0.57 20.52
CA ARG A 94 -18.42 -1.91 20.78
C ARG A 94 -19.39 -1.90 21.96
N LYS A 95 -19.09 -1.15 23.03
CA LYS A 95 -19.99 -0.98 24.17
C LYS A 95 -21.27 -0.23 23.79
N LYS A 96 -21.16 0.84 22.98
CA LYS A 96 -22.28 1.66 22.51
C LYS A 96 -23.18 0.92 21.51
N TYR A 97 -22.60 0.14 20.59
CA TYR A 97 -23.31 -0.51 19.49
C TYR A 97 -23.18 -2.04 19.47
N LYS A 98 -23.58 -2.71 20.57
CA LYS A 98 -23.45 -4.17 20.74
C LYS A 98 -24.01 -5.00 19.58
N ASN A 99 -25.12 -4.58 18.98
CA ASN A 99 -25.76 -5.30 17.88
C ASN A 99 -24.96 -5.24 16.57
N LYS A 100 -24.23 -4.15 16.31
CA LYS A 100 -23.42 -4.00 15.07
C LYS A 100 -22.22 -4.93 15.04
N PHE A 101 -21.67 -5.26 16.21
CA PHE A 101 -20.49 -6.11 16.36
C PHE A 101 -20.82 -7.53 16.80
N SER A 102 -22.09 -7.93 16.70
CA SER A 102 -22.50 -9.30 17.01
C SER A 102 -21.93 -10.24 15.94
N PRO A 103 -21.27 -11.35 16.32
CA PRO A 103 -20.73 -12.30 15.37
C PRO A 103 -21.84 -12.82 14.44
N ILE A 104 -21.64 -12.69 13.13
CA ILE A 104 -22.53 -13.32 12.16
C ILE A 104 -22.31 -14.83 12.27
N PRO A 105 -23.36 -15.64 12.50
CA PRO A 105 -23.22 -17.09 12.55
C PRO A 105 -22.59 -17.58 11.25
N ASN A 106 -21.47 -18.28 11.35
CA ASN A 106 -20.86 -18.94 10.20
C ASN A 106 -21.68 -20.19 9.85
N ARG A 107 -22.85 -19.96 9.24
CA ARG A 107 -23.72 -21.02 8.73
C ARG A 107 -23.35 -21.26 7.28
N LEU A 108 -23.09 -22.52 6.94
CA LEU A 108 -22.94 -22.94 5.55
C LEU A 108 -24.17 -22.47 4.76
N LEU A 109 -23.93 -21.71 3.69
CA LEU A 109 -24.99 -21.39 2.74
C LEU A 109 -25.60 -22.71 2.24
N PRO A 110 -26.94 -22.84 2.16
CA PRO A 110 -27.54 -24.03 1.59
C PRO A 110 -26.96 -24.27 0.19
N ALA A 111 -26.38 -25.45 -0.05
CA ALA A 111 -25.86 -25.85 -1.36
C ALA A 111 -26.97 -26.07 -2.41
N THR A 112 -28.23 -25.87 -2.02
CA THR A 112 -29.39 -25.90 -2.90
C THR A 112 -29.48 -24.58 -3.63
N SER A 113 -29.25 -24.59 -4.94
CA SER A 113 -29.58 -23.46 -5.82
C SER A 113 -31.03 -23.05 -5.58
N LEU A 114 -31.25 -21.74 -5.39
CA LEU A 114 -32.60 -21.19 -5.29
C LEU A 114 -33.28 -21.38 -6.65
N LEU A 115 -34.28 -22.25 -6.70
CA LEU A 115 -35.10 -22.47 -7.89
C LEU A 115 -36.03 -21.27 -8.06
N HIS A 116 -35.88 -20.53 -9.14
CA HIS A 116 -36.73 -19.38 -9.46
C HIS A 116 -37.79 -19.77 -10.49
N PRO A 117 -39.08 -19.40 -10.29
CA PRO A 117 -40.11 -19.57 -11.31
C PRO A 117 -39.72 -18.91 -12.64
N SER A 118 -40.22 -19.47 -13.74
CA SER A 118 -39.93 -18.93 -15.07
C SER A 118 -40.41 -17.48 -15.22
N GLN A 119 -39.72 -16.70 -16.04
CA GLN A 119 -40.07 -15.29 -16.31
C GLN A 119 -41.51 -15.16 -16.85
N HIS A 120 -41.97 -16.14 -17.64
CA HIS A 120 -43.35 -16.22 -18.10
C HIS A 120 -44.35 -16.26 -16.94
N ALA A 121 -44.11 -17.12 -15.94
CA ALA A 121 -44.96 -17.25 -14.76
C ALA A 121 -44.97 -15.95 -13.93
N LEU A 122 -43.80 -15.33 -13.74
CA LEU A 122 -43.68 -14.05 -13.03
C LEU A 122 -44.41 -12.92 -13.77
N ASN A 123 -44.24 -12.80 -15.09
CA ASN A 123 -44.89 -11.77 -15.90
C ASN A 123 -46.42 -11.88 -15.88
N LYS A 124 -46.95 -13.11 -15.93
CA LYS A 124 -48.39 -13.36 -15.80
C LYS A 124 -48.92 -13.00 -14.40
N LEU A 125 -48.16 -13.32 -13.35
CA LEU A 125 -48.48 -12.94 -11.98
C LEU A 125 -48.52 -11.42 -11.81
N CYS A 126 -47.55 -10.70 -12.36
CA CYS A 126 -47.53 -9.23 -12.36
C CYS A 126 -48.73 -8.62 -13.10
N LYS A 127 -49.25 -9.31 -14.12
CA LYS A 127 -50.46 -8.93 -14.87
C LYS A 127 -51.76 -9.34 -14.18
N GLY A 128 -51.69 -10.03 -13.03
CA GLY A 128 -52.86 -10.56 -12.31
C GLY A 128 -53.55 -11.71 -13.04
N GLU A 129 -52.88 -12.34 -14.00
CA GLU A 129 -53.44 -13.47 -14.74
C GLU A 129 -53.20 -14.80 -14.01
N TYR A 130 -54.13 -15.74 -14.17
CA TYR A 130 -53.98 -17.07 -13.59
C TYR A 130 -52.83 -17.83 -14.24
N VAL A 131 -51.90 -18.32 -13.40
CA VAL A 131 -50.76 -19.15 -13.79
C VAL A 131 -50.93 -20.54 -13.16
N PRO A 132 -50.86 -21.63 -13.94
CA PRO A 132 -50.90 -22.99 -13.40
C PRO A 132 -49.79 -23.21 -12.36
N LEU A 133 -50.13 -23.91 -11.26
CA LEU A 133 -49.20 -24.16 -10.16
C LEU A 133 -47.98 -24.99 -10.59
N TYR A 134 -48.08 -25.73 -11.71
CA TYR A 134 -46.97 -26.50 -12.28
C TYR A 134 -45.69 -25.69 -12.44
N PHE A 135 -45.81 -24.42 -12.87
CA PHE A 135 -44.67 -23.52 -13.11
C PHE A 135 -43.89 -23.14 -11.83
N PHE A 136 -44.46 -23.40 -10.65
CA PHE A 136 -43.83 -23.14 -9.35
C PHE A 136 -43.32 -24.43 -8.69
N THR A 137 -43.49 -25.58 -9.33
CA THR A 137 -42.92 -26.84 -8.85
C THR A 137 -41.45 -26.92 -9.23
N ASN A 138 -40.63 -27.60 -8.41
CA ASN A 138 -39.20 -27.81 -8.73
C ASN A 138 -38.99 -28.44 -10.11
N LYS A 139 -39.92 -29.31 -10.54
CA LYS A 139 -39.90 -29.93 -11.86
C LYS A 139 -40.20 -28.90 -12.96
N GLY A 140 -41.28 -28.14 -12.82
CA GLY A 140 -41.64 -27.10 -13.79
C GLY A 140 -40.61 -25.98 -13.91
N ILE A 141 -39.90 -25.65 -12.81
CA ILE A 141 -38.80 -24.68 -12.82
C ILE A 141 -37.62 -25.21 -13.64
N ARG A 142 -37.15 -26.43 -13.36
CA ARG A 142 -36.01 -27.03 -14.07
C ARG A 142 -36.31 -27.28 -15.54
N GLU A 143 -37.53 -27.67 -15.89
CA GLU A 143 -37.96 -27.83 -17.28
C GLU A 143 -38.00 -26.49 -18.03
N ALA A 144 -38.39 -25.41 -17.35
CA ALA A 144 -38.40 -24.07 -17.95
C ALA A 144 -37.00 -23.48 -18.16
N GLU A 145 -36.02 -23.86 -17.33
CA GLU A 145 -34.61 -23.51 -17.54
C GLU A 145 -34.03 -24.20 -18.80
N ASP A 146 -34.37 -25.47 -19.02
CA ASP A 146 -33.92 -26.26 -20.18
C ASP A 146 -34.58 -25.85 -21.51
N ASP A 147 -35.80 -25.28 -21.47
CA ASP A 147 -36.53 -24.92 -22.69
C ASP A 147 -36.00 -23.68 -23.41
N GLY A 148 -34.97 -23.03 -22.85
CA GLY A 148 -34.30 -21.86 -23.42
C GLY A 148 -35.21 -20.64 -23.32
N SER A 149 -34.80 -19.67 -22.52
CA SER A 149 -35.43 -18.36 -22.37
C SER A 149 -35.55 -17.65 -23.72
N GLY A 150 -36.61 -17.95 -24.46
CA GLY A 150 -37.10 -17.12 -25.55
C GLY A 150 -37.79 -15.93 -24.92
N ASP A 151 -37.04 -14.88 -24.65
CA ASP A 151 -37.64 -13.58 -24.42
C ASP A 151 -38.55 -13.30 -25.63
N GLU A 152 -39.83 -13.08 -25.38
CA GLU A 152 -40.83 -12.88 -26.45
C GLU A 152 -40.50 -11.62 -27.28
N ASP A 153 -39.65 -10.74 -26.75
CA ASP A 153 -39.10 -9.56 -27.40
C ASP A 153 -37.71 -9.79 -28.05
N LEU A 154 -37.20 -11.02 -28.07
CA LEU A 154 -35.91 -11.32 -28.71
C LEU A 154 -36.03 -11.22 -30.24
N LEU A 155 -35.43 -10.17 -30.80
CA LEU A 155 -35.31 -9.98 -32.24
C LEU A 155 -34.09 -10.76 -32.78
N MET A 156 -34.34 -11.77 -33.60
CA MET A 156 -33.30 -12.50 -34.32
C MET A 156 -32.98 -11.78 -35.63
N LEU A 157 -31.70 -11.50 -35.88
CA LEU A 157 -31.26 -10.97 -37.17
C LEU A 157 -31.22 -12.12 -38.19
N ILE A 158 -32.08 -12.04 -39.19
CA ILE A 158 -32.15 -13.02 -40.28
C ILE A 158 -31.82 -12.39 -41.62
N GLN A 159 -31.05 -13.09 -42.44
CA GLN A 159 -30.70 -12.65 -43.78
C GLN A 159 -31.81 -13.03 -44.76
N THR A 160 -32.50 -12.04 -45.33
CA THR A 160 -33.47 -12.24 -46.41
C THR A 160 -32.87 -11.88 -47.77
N ASP A 161 -33.57 -12.21 -48.86
CA ASP A 161 -33.20 -11.85 -50.24
C ASP A 161 -33.08 -10.34 -50.47
N LYS A 162 -33.72 -9.52 -49.62
CA LYS A 162 -33.63 -8.05 -49.63
C LYS A 162 -32.67 -7.46 -48.60
N GLY A 163 -31.96 -8.29 -47.83
CA GLY A 163 -30.98 -7.88 -46.82
C GLY A 163 -31.28 -8.38 -45.41
N PRO A 164 -30.41 -8.09 -44.44
CA PRO A 164 -30.58 -8.50 -43.05
C PRO A 164 -31.74 -7.74 -42.41
N THR A 165 -32.72 -8.47 -41.87
CA THR A 165 -33.93 -7.94 -41.23
C THR A 165 -34.07 -8.59 -39.85
N PHE A 166 -34.56 -7.84 -38.87
CA PHE A 166 -34.86 -8.36 -37.54
C PHE A 166 -36.27 -8.97 -37.50
N GLN A 167 -36.39 -10.23 -37.07
CA GLN A 167 -37.67 -10.91 -36.87
C GLN A 167 -37.78 -11.44 -35.44
N THR A 168 -38.94 -11.27 -34.82
CA THR A 168 -39.21 -11.73 -33.46
C THR A 168 -39.14 -13.26 -33.37
N ALA A 169 -38.40 -13.79 -32.39
CA ALA A 169 -38.19 -15.23 -32.18
C ALA A 169 -39.47 -16.01 -31.80
N ALA A 170 -40.56 -15.32 -31.45
CA ALA A 170 -41.82 -15.90 -30.98
C ALA A 170 -42.55 -16.82 -31.98
N SER A 171 -42.19 -16.82 -33.28
CA SER A 171 -42.91 -17.64 -34.27
C SER A 171 -42.56 -19.14 -34.24
N ALA A 172 -41.56 -19.57 -33.45
CA ALA A 172 -41.15 -20.97 -33.43
C ALA A 172 -40.87 -21.42 -32.00
N LYS A 173 -41.93 -21.79 -31.25
CA LYS A 173 -41.99 -22.96 -30.36
C LYS A 173 -43.32 -22.99 -29.59
N ALA A 174 -44.27 -23.76 -30.10
CA ALA A 174 -45.34 -24.29 -29.28
C ALA A 174 -44.79 -25.47 -28.45
N LYS A 175 -44.56 -25.27 -27.15
CA LYS A 175 -44.35 -26.38 -26.19
C LYS A 175 -45.28 -26.15 -24.99
N LYS A 176 -46.39 -26.88 -24.84
CA LYS A 176 -46.57 -28.30 -24.49
C LYS A 176 -46.00 -28.73 -23.13
N HIS A 177 -45.91 -27.86 -22.13
CA HIS A 177 -45.83 -28.31 -20.73
C HIS A 177 -46.83 -27.54 -19.85
N LYS A 178 -48.10 -27.97 -19.90
CA LYS A 178 -49.15 -27.48 -19.00
C LYS A 178 -49.86 -28.67 -18.37
N VAL A 179 -49.34 -29.14 -17.23
CA VAL A 179 -50.08 -30.03 -16.34
C VAL A 179 -51.18 -29.18 -15.68
N ARG A 180 -52.43 -29.66 -15.72
CA ARG A 180 -53.54 -28.98 -15.02
C ARG A 180 -53.37 -29.16 -13.51
N ASP A 181 -53.70 -28.13 -12.74
CA ASP A 181 -53.51 -28.14 -11.28
C ASP A 181 -54.14 -29.34 -10.58
N LYS A 182 -55.32 -29.80 -11.03
CA LYS A 182 -55.99 -31.00 -10.50
C LYS A 182 -55.22 -32.32 -10.68
N HIS A 183 -54.17 -32.32 -11.47
CA HIS A 183 -53.32 -33.47 -11.77
C HIS A 183 -51.89 -33.30 -11.22
N LEU A 184 -51.64 -32.22 -10.45
CA LEU A 184 -50.42 -32.06 -9.66
C LEU A 184 -50.61 -32.86 -8.38
N THR A 185 -49.95 -34.01 -8.29
CA THR A 185 -49.97 -34.89 -7.13
C THR A 185 -48.54 -35.15 -6.69
#